data_AF-W6MRV3-F1
#
_entry.id   AF-W6MRV3-F1
#
_cell.length_a   1.000
_cell.length_b   1.000
_cell.length_c   1.000
_cell.angle_alpha   90.00
_cell.angle_beta   90.00
_cell.angle_gamma   90.00
#
_symmetry.space_group_name_H-M   'P 1'
#
loop_
_entity.id
_entity.type
_entity.pdbx_description
1 polymer ?
#
loop_
_entity_poly.entity_id
_entity_poly.type
_entity_poly.pdbx_seq_one_letter_code
_entity_poly.pdbx_strand_id
1 'polypeptide(L)'
;MPQLLEQWRLKSADGISIEFLTLWFLGDIANLAGSVWAGLLPEVILLAVWFCFTDGMVIVSYVYYTWIYPKNIKARSSTASGENEALLPGESTNGRRPSHKSHRSHRSRRSSIVSVIMEPSKQTVFVKFVLPLLFVTGAGFMGYLLSSPDSDPVDEIPDVELRLGPQVLGYISAFLYLTARLPQIYQNWSKKSCKGLSILFFIFSTFGNVTYALQILFYRSDSKYILINLSWLLGSLGTIFEDAFIFVQFYMYKDSESDEAIEDEA
;
A
#
# COMPACT_ATOMS: atom_id res chain seq x y z
N MET A 1 -3.41 -3.09 1.24
CA MET A 1 -4.07 -4.02 0.29
C MET A 1 -4.07 -3.60 -1.19
N PRO A 2 -4.28 -2.32 -1.59
CA PRO A 2 -4.26 -1.95 -3.01
C PRO A 2 -2.94 -2.29 -3.74
N GLN A 3 -1.80 -2.12 -3.05
CA GLN A 3 -0.49 -2.46 -3.60
C GLN A 3 -0.32 -3.96 -3.87
N LEU A 4 -0.80 -4.83 -2.97
CA LEU A 4 -0.76 -6.27 -3.16
C LEU A 4 -1.55 -6.70 -4.40
N LEU A 5 -2.72 -6.07 -4.61
CA LEU A 5 -3.53 -6.29 -5.81
C LEU A 5 -2.83 -5.81 -7.08
N GLU A 6 -2.15 -4.66 -7.02
CA GLU A 6 -1.39 -4.10 -8.14
C GLU A 6 -0.24 -5.04 -8.54
N GLN A 7 0.55 -5.51 -7.56
CA GLN A 7 1.60 -6.51 -7.77
C GLN A 7 1.05 -7.82 -8.35
N TRP A 8 -0.07 -8.31 -7.80
CA TRP A 8 -0.69 -9.53 -8.30
C TRP A 8 -1.21 -9.38 -9.73
N ARG A 9 -1.71 -8.20 -10.10
CA ARG A 9 -2.18 -7.90 -11.46
C ARG A 9 -1.03 -7.78 -12.45
N LEU A 10 0.01 -7.02 -12.09
CA LEU A 10 1.14 -6.75 -12.96
C LEU A 10 2.11 -7.93 -13.03
N LYS A 11 2.03 -8.87 -12.08
CA LYS A 11 3.01 -9.96 -11.92
C LYS A 11 4.44 -9.45 -11.82
N SER A 12 4.60 -8.24 -11.29
CA SER A 12 5.86 -7.54 -11.08
C SER A 12 5.74 -6.69 -9.81
N ALA A 13 6.89 -6.47 -9.16
CA ALA A 13 7.02 -5.58 -8.02
C ALA A 13 7.97 -4.40 -8.32
N ASP A 14 8.29 -4.15 -9.58
CA ASP A 14 9.33 -3.18 -9.99
C ASP A 14 8.96 -1.72 -9.71
N GLY A 15 7.68 -1.42 -9.48
CA GLY A 15 7.20 -0.07 -9.23
C GLY A 15 7.31 0.41 -7.78
N ILE A 16 7.58 -0.50 -6.83
CA ILE A 16 7.69 -0.18 -5.41
C ILE A 16 9.13 -0.36 -4.92
N SER A 17 9.60 0.59 -4.11
CA SER A 17 10.91 0.51 -3.47
C SER A 17 10.89 -0.54 -2.36
N ILE A 18 11.91 -1.40 -2.36
CA ILE A 18 12.10 -2.37 -1.28
C ILE A 18 12.48 -1.67 0.02
N GLU A 19 13.22 -0.56 -0.06
CA GLU A 19 13.59 0.27 1.08
C GLU A 19 12.37 0.95 1.70
N PHE A 20 11.42 1.41 0.87
CA PHE A 20 10.12 1.89 1.34
C PHE A 20 9.40 0.79 2.14
N LEU A 21 9.29 -0.42 1.58
CA LEU A 21 8.59 -1.53 2.24
C LEU A 21 9.26 -1.98 3.53
N THR A 22 10.59 -2.07 3.57
CA THR A 22 11.30 -2.54 4.76
C THR A 22 11.22 -1.52 5.87
N LEU A 23 11.50 -0.24 5.61
CA LEU A 23 11.42 0.81 6.63
C LEU A 23 10.00 0.98 7.15
N TRP A 24 9.00 0.88 6.26
CA TRP A 24 7.60 0.97 6.66
C TRP A 24 7.20 -0.18 7.58
N PHE A 25 7.56 -1.42 7.23
CA PHE A 25 7.32 -2.59 8.07
C PHE A 25 8.05 -2.54 9.41
N LEU A 26 9.30 -2.04 9.44
CA LEU A 26 10.01 -1.80 10.70
C LEU A 26 9.29 -0.77 11.58
N GLY A 27 8.74 0.27 10.97
CA GLY A 27 7.90 1.25 11.65
C GLY A 27 6.66 0.60 12.29
N ASP A 28 6.00 -0.30 11.57
CA ASP A 28 4.84 -1.05 12.07
C ASP A 28 5.19 -1.96 13.25
N ILE A 29 6.35 -2.64 13.19
CA ILE A 29 6.84 -3.44 14.32
C ILE A 29 7.09 -2.55 15.54
N ALA A 30 7.76 -1.41 15.36
CA ALA A 30 8.03 -0.47 16.44
C ALA A 30 6.72 0.10 17.03
N ASN A 31 5.74 0.42 16.19
CA ASN A 31 4.42 0.90 16.60
C ASN A 31 3.64 -0.18 17.37
N LEU A 32 3.66 -1.44 16.90
CA LEU A 32 3.06 -2.56 17.61
C LEU A 32 3.72 -2.77 18.99
N ALA A 33 5.04 -2.81 19.04
CA ALA A 33 5.78 -2.96 20.30
C ALA A 33 5.47 -1.81 21.27
N GLY A 34 5.44 -0.56 20.79
CA GLY A 34 5.07 0.61 21.58
C GLY A 34 3.64 0.54 22.11
N SER A 35 2.68 0.13 21.26
CA SER A 35 1.27 0.01 21.65
C SER A 35 1.02 -1.07 22.71
N VAL A 36 1.68 -2.22 22.59
CA VAL A 36 1.61 -3.31 23.57
C VAL A 36 2.25 -2.90 24.89
N TRP A 37 3.41 -2.25 24.85
CA TRP A 37 4.11 -1.80 26.06
C TRP A 37 3.37 -0.66 26.78
N ALA A 38 2.78 0.27 26.03
CA ALA A 38 1.93 1.31 26.61
C ALA A 38 0.64 0.74 27.22
N GLY A 39 0.25 -0.50 26.88
CA GLY A 39 -1.04 -1.06 27.29
C GLY A 39 -2.21 -0.30 26.68
N LEU A 40 -2.08 0.10 25.41
CA LEU A 40 -3.15 0.80 24.70
C LEU A 40 -4.39 -0.10 24.56
N LEU A 41 -5.51 0.52 24.19
CA LEU A 41 -6.77 -0.17 23.97
C LEU A 41 -6.59 -1.37 23.02
N PRO A 42 -7.25 -2.52 23.26
CA PRO A 42 -7.13 -3.73 22.44
C PRO A 42 -7.36 -3.46 20.94
N GLU A 43 -8.27 -2.55 20.61
CA GLU A 43 -8.57 -2.16 19.23
C GLU A 43 -7.35 -1.55 18.52
N VAL A 44 -6.56 -0.72 19.22
CA VAL A 44 -5.34 -0.12 18.69
C VAL A 44 -4.26 -1.17 18.46
N ILE A 45 -4.12 -2.11 19.40
CA ILE A 45 -3.17 -3.22 19.29
C ILE A 45 -3.56 -4.14 18.13
N LEU A 46 -4.85 -4.47 17.97
CA LEU A 46 -5.36 -5.29 16.87
C LEU A 46 -5.10 -4.63 15.51
N LEU A 47 -5.26 -3.30 15.40
CA LEU A 47 -4.91 -2.55 14.19
C LEU A 47 -3.41 -2.62 13.90
N ALA A 48 -2.55 -2.48 14.91
CA ALA A 48 -1.10 -2.57 14.73
C ALA A 48 -0.66 -3.99 14.31
N VAL A 49 -1.27 -5.04 14.86
CA VAL A 49 -1.05 -6.43 14.42
C VAL A 49 -1.49 -6.60 12.97
N TRP A 50 -2.65 -6.06 12.61
CA TRP A 50 -3.17 -6.13 11.25
C TRP A 50 -2.23 -5.44 10.25
N PHE A 51 -1.70 -4.26 10.58
CA PHE A 51 -0.75 -3.56 9.70
C PHE A 51 0.54 -4.37 9.48
N CYS A 52 1.17 -4.87 10.55
CA CYS A 52 2.31 -5.79 10.46
C CYS A 52 2.02 -6.99 9.55
N PHE A 53 0.84 -7.61 9.70
CA PHE A 53 0.45 -8.74 8.86
C PHE A 53 0.33 -8.33 7.39
N THR A 54 -0.36 -7.23 7.09
CA THR A 54 -0.53 -6.77 5.71
C THR A 54 0.77 -6.37 5.04
N ASP A 55 1.68 -5.75 5.78
CA ASP A 55 3.00 -5.35 5.29
C ASP A 55 3.88 -6.56 5.01
N GLY A 56 3.84 -7.55 5.92
CA GLY A 56 4.45 -8.85 5.69
C GLY A 56 3.95 -9.52 4.41
N MET A 57 2.64 -9.49 4.14
CA MET A 57 2.08 -10.02 2.88
C MET A 57 2.60 -9.28 1.64
N VAL A 58 2.72 -7.95 1.70
CA VAL A 58 3.24 -7.14 0.58
C VAL A 58 4.73 -7.45 0.34
N ILE A 59 5.52 -7.61 1.40
CA ILE A 59 6.94 -7.99 1.30
C ILE A 59 7.09 -9.40 0.71
N VAL A 60 6.30 -10.38 1.18
CA VAL A 60 6.30 -11.74 0.63
C VAL A 60 5.92 -11.73 -0.85
N SER A 61 4.90 -10.96 -1.23
CA SER A 61 4.51 -10.76 -2.63
C SER A 61 5.63 -10.14 -3.45
N TYR A 62 6.31 -9.10 -2.92
CA TYR A 62 7.46 -8.47 -3.56
C TYR A 62 8.56 -9.50 -3.85
N VAL A 63 8.96 -10.28 -2.84
CA VAL A 63 9.98 -11.33 -2.95
C VAL A 63 9.59 -12.38 -3.99
N TYR A 64 8.33 -12.81 -3.96
CA TYR A 64 7.80 -13.80 -4.90
C TYR A 64 7.89 -13.30 -6.35
N TYR A 65 7.41 -12.10 -6.64
CA TYR A 65 7.39 -11.56 -8.01
C TYR A 65 8.77 -11.16 -8.51
N THR A 66 9.69 -10.78 -7.62
CA THR A 66 11.05 -10.39 -8.01
C THR A 66 11.96 -11.60 -8.26
N TRP A 67 11.89 -12.64 -7.42
CA TRP A 67 12.90 -13.73 -7.46
C TRP A 67 12.36 -15.09 -7.88
N ILE A 68 11.10 -15.41 -7.58
CA ILE A 68 10.55 -16.76 -7.80
C ILE A 68 9.81 -16.82 -9.14
N TYR A 69 8.93 -15.86 -9.40
CA TYR A 69 8.08 -15.84 -10.59
C TYR A 69 8.86 -15.86 -11.92
N PRO A 70 9.95 -15.07 -12.11
CA PRO A 70 10.71 -15.09 -13.36
C PRO A 70 11.41 -16.43 -13.63
N LYS A 71 11.84 -17.13 -12.58
CA LYS A 71 12.48 -18.47 -12.69
C LYS A 71 11.47 -19.50 -13.17
N ASN A 72 10.25 -19.47 -12.64
CA ASN A 72 9.18 -20.39 -13.03
C ASN A 72 8.73 -20.19 -14.48
N ILE A 73 8.67 -18.94 -14.96
CA ILE A 73 8.37 -18.65 -16.37
C ILE A 73 9.48 -19.19 -17.28
N LYS A 74 10.75 -18.93 -16.95
CA LYS A 74 11.89 -19.41 -17.74
C LYS A 74 11.89 -20.94 -17.80
N ALA A 75 11.74 -21.62 -16.66
CA ALA A 75 11.68 -23.09 -16.60
C ALA A 75 10.54 -23.65 -17.48
N ARG A 76 9.33 -23.08 -17.40
CA ARG A 76 8.19 -23.53 -18.21
C ARG A 76 8.39 -23.30 -19.71
N SER A 77 9.04 -22.19 -20.09
CA SER A 77 9.39 -21.93 -21.49
C SER A 77 10.47 -22.89 -22.01
N SER A 78 11.43 -23.29 -21.18
CA SER A 78 12.45 -24.28 -21.54
C SER A 78 11.84 -25.67 -21.74
N THR A 79 10.89 -26.09 -20.89
CA THR A 79 10.19 -27.37 -21.05
C THR A 79 9.33 -27.41 -22.32
N ALA A 80 8.57 -26.34 -22.61
CA ALA A 80 7.73 -26.26 -23.80
C ALA A 80 8.54 -26.24 -25.13
N SER A 81 9.75 -25.67 -25.11
CA SER A 81 10.66 -25.73 -26.25
C SER A 81 11.30 -27.12 -26.42
N GLY A 82 11.61 -27.82 -25.33
CA GLY A 82 12.17 -29.19 -25.37
C GLY A 82 11.18 -30.27 -25.81
N GLU A 83 9.88 -30.09 -25.54
CA GLU A 83 8.83 -31.03 -25.98
C GLU A 83 8.56 -30.95 -27.50
N ASN A 84 8.82 -29.81 -28.14
CA ASN A 84 8.70 -29.68 -29.60
C ASN A 84 9.89 -30.26 -30.38
N GLU A 85 11.01 -30.57 -29.70
CA GLU A 85 12.22 -31.11 -30.31
C GLU A 85 12.27 -32.65 -30.25
N ALA A 86 11.42 -33.28 -29.43
CA ALA A 86 11.45 -34.73 -29.16
C ALA A 86 10.57 -35.59 -30.10
N LEU A 87 9.89 -35.00 -31.10
CA LEU A 87 8.96 -35.71 -31.98
C LEU A 87 9.21 -35.44 -33.48
N LEU A 88 10.42 -35.61 -34.00
CA LEU A 88 10.62 -35.80 -35.45
C LEU A 88 11.83 -36.71 -35.76
N PRO A 89 11.63 -37.89 -36.37
CA PRO A 89 12.68 -38.59 -37.10
C PRO A 89 12.83 -37.96 -38.50
N GLY A 90 13.97 -37.30 -38.72
CA GLY A 90 14.65 -37.00 -39.99
C GLY A 90 13.86 -36.61 -41.23
N GLU A 91 14.07 -35.39 -41.73
CA GLU A 91 14.38 -35.17 -43.15
C GLU A 91 15.06 -33.82 -43.41
N SER A 92 16.14 -33.85 -44.18
CA SER A 92 16.93 -32.70 -44.61
C SER A 92 16.21 -31.93 -45.72
N THR A 93 15.81 -30.67 -45.51
CA THR A 93 15.61 -29.73 -46.62
C THR A 93 15.96 -28.28 -46.25
N ASN A 94 16.70 -27.66 -47.17
CA ASN A 94 17.03 -26.24 -47.25
C ASN A 94 15.76 -25.40 -47.45
N GLY A 95 15.55 -24.32 -46.69
CA GLY A 95 14.54 -23.32 -47.05
C GLY A 95 14.08 -22.39 -45.92
N ARG A 96 14.45 -21.10 -46.04
CA ARG A 96 13.82 -19.89 -45.46
C ARG A 96 13.04 -20.04 -44.14
N ARG A 97 13.67 -19.54 -43.06
CA ARG A 97 13.00 -19.18 -41.79
C ARG A 97 11.82 -18.22 -42.03
N PRO A 98 10.59 -18.53 -41.59
CA PRO A 98 9.59 -17.51 -41.35
C PRO A 98 9.85 -16.88 -39.97
N SER A 99 10.11 -15.58 -39.94
CA SER A 99 10.10 -14.80 -38.70
C SER A 99 8.65 -14.68 -38.20
N HIS A 100 8.23 -15.61 -37.34
CA HIS A 100 7.01 -15.44 -36.57
C HIS A 100 7.23 -14.33 -35.54
N LYS A 101 6.97 -13.08 -35.94
CA LYS A 101 6.71 -11.99 -35.02
C LYS A 101 5.42 -12.32 -34.29
N SER A 102 5.55 -12.86 -33.09
CA SER A 102 4.47 -12.91 -32.11
C SER A 102 4.09 -11.45 -31.82
N HIS A 103 3.05 -10.96 -32.48
CA HIS A 103 2.33 -9.76 -32.09
C HIS A 103 1.69 -10.03 -30.74
N ARG A 104 2.50 -9.91 -29.69
CA ARG A 104 2.02 -9.90 -28.32
C ARG A 104 1.48 -8.51 -28.12
N SER A 105 0.17 -8.35 -28.28
CA SER A 105 -0.51 -7.10 -28.02
C SER A 105 -0.22 -6.67 -26.57
N HIS A 106 0.77 -5.81 -26.39
CA HIS A 106 0.95 -5.04 -25.16
C HIS A 106 -0.16 -3.99 -25.16
N ARG A 107 -1.40 -4.45 -24.95
CA ARG A 107 -2.51 -3.58 -24.66
C ARG A 107 -2.10 -2.81 -23.41
N SER A 108 -1.73 -1.54 -23.59
CA SER A 108 -1.44 -0.57 -22.54
C SER A 108 -2.65 -0.53 -21.59
N ARG A 109 -2.63 -1.44 -20.61
CA ARG A 109 -3.69 -1.64 -19.64
C ARG A 109 -3.46 -0.61 -18.55
N ARG A 110 -3.89 0.61 -18.86
CA ARG A 110 -4.22 1.64 -17.87
C ARG A 110 -4.79 1.00 -16.62
N SER A 111 -4.29 1.44 -15.47
CA SER A 111 -4.74 1.08 -14.13
C SER A 111 -6.23 0.71 -14.09
N SER A 112 -6.51 -0.59 -14.04
CA SER A 112 -7.87 -1.11 -14.09
C SER A 112 -8.71 -0.71 -12.89
N ILE A 113 -8.11 -0.24 -11.79
CA ILE A 113 -8.91 0.28 -10.67
C ILE A 113 -9.26 1.74 -10.92
N VAL A 114 -8.38 2.54 -11.52
CA VAL A 114 -8.76 3.87 -12.01
C VAL A 114 -9.82 3.75 -13.10
N SER A 115 -9.71 2.79 -14.03
CA SER A 115 -10.76 2.58 -15.05
C SER A 115 -12.04 1.97 -14.47
N VAL A 116 -12.00 1.13 -13.43
CA VAL A 116 -13.19 0.61 -12.73
C VAL A 116 -13.83 1.65 -11.81
N ILE A 117 -13.06 2.62 -11.30
CA ILE A 117 -13.57 3.80 -10.58
C ILE A 117 -14.07 4.87 -11.57
N MET A 118 -13.45 5.00 -12.75
CA MET A 118 -13.85 5.95 -13.81
C MET A 118 -14.99 5.43 -14.71
N GLU A 119 -15.24 4.11 -14.76
CA GLU A 119 -16.46 3.51 -15.34
C GLU A 119 -17.29 2.76 -14.28
N PRO A 120 -17.94 3.45 -13.33
CA PRO A 120 -18.85 2.77 -12.44
C PRO A 120 -20.25 2.76 -13.08
N SER A 121 -20.76 1.57 -13.40
CA SER A 121 -22.19 1.36 -13.19
C SER A 121 -22.46 1.66 -11.71
N LYS A 122 -23.37 2.59 -11.43
CA LYS A 122 -23.66 3.12 -10.08
C LYS A 122 -23.88 2.01 -9.04
N GLN A 123 -24.34 0.83 -9.45
CA GLN A 123 -24.57 -0.33 -8.61
C GLN A 123 -23.28 -0.97 -8.06
N THR A 124 -22.16 -0.98 -8.80
CA THR A 124 -20.94 -1.67 -8.35
C THR A 124 -20.17 -0.88 -7.29
N VAL A 125 -20.21 0.46 -7.36
CA VAL A 125 -19.59 1.33 -6.33
C VAL A 125 -20.38 1.27 -5.04
N PHE A 126 -21.72 1.30 -5.13
CA PHE A 126 -22.58 1.25 -3.96
C PHE A 126 -22.35 -0.02 -3.14
N VAL A 127 -22.34 -1.18 -3.78
CA VAL A 127 -22.20 -2.47 -3.08
C VAL A 127 -20.79 -2.68 -2.51
N LYS A 128 -19.74 -2.20 -3.18
CA LYS A 128 -18.35 -2.45 -2.76
C LYS A 128 -17.83 -1.48 -1.71
N PHE A 129 -18.31 -0.24 -1.70
CA PHE A 129 -17.76 0.82 -0.85
C PHE A 129 -18.81 1.45 0.07
N VAL A 130 -19.97 1.83 -0.48
CA VAL A 130 -21.00 2.56 0.28
C VAL A 130 -21.71 1.63 1.27
N LEU A 131 -22.08 0.43 0.86
CA LEU A 131 -22.81 -0.51 1.71
C LEU A 131 -22.01 -0.97 2.94
N PRO A 132 -20.71 -1.37 2.82
CA PRO A 132 -19.91 -1.68 4.00
C PRO A 132 -19.69 -0.47 4.91
N LEU A 133 -19.51 0.74 4.34
CA LEU A 133 -19.36 1.96 5.12
C LEU A 133 -20.63 2.28 5.93
N LEU A 134 -21.80 2.19 5.31
CA LEU A 134 -23.09 2.37 5.99
C LEU A 134 -23.31 1.30 7.06
N PHE A 135 -22.92 0.06 6.80
CA PHE A 135 -23.01 -1.02 7.79
C PHE A 135 -22.13 -0.74 9.01
N VAL A 136 -20.87 -0.39 8.82
CA VAL A 136 -19.94 -0.11 9.94
C VAL A 136 -20.37 1.12 10.73
N THR A 137 -20.72 2.21 10.04
CA THR A 137 -21.20 3.43 10.71
C THR A 137 -22.52 3.20 11.44
N GLY A 138 -23.45 2.46 10.84
CA GLY A 138 -24.72 2.06 11.45
C GLY A 138 -24.52 1.17 12.67
N ALA A 139 -23.61 0.19 12.60
CA ALA A 139 -23.27 -0.66 13.74
C ALA A 139 -22.62 0.14 14.88
N GLY A 140 -21.72 1.08 14.55
CA GLY A 140 -21.11 1.98 15.54
C GLY A 140 -22.13 2.90 16.21
N PHE A 141 -23.04 3.49 15.43
CA PHE A 141 -24.12 4.32 15.97
C PHE A 141 -25.11 3.52 16.83
N MET A 142 -25.46 2.31 16.40
CA MET A 142 -26.30 1.40 17.19
C MET A 142 -25.60 1.01 18.50
N GLY A 143 -24.30 0.70 18.46
CA GLY A 143 -23.50 0.43 19.66
C GLY A 143 -23.47 1.62 20.62
N TYR A 144 -23.37 2.84 20.10
CA TYR A 144 -23.46 4.07 20.90
C TYR A 144 -24.84 4.23 21.56
N LEU A 145 -25.94 3.97 20.84
CA LEU A 145 -27.29 4.06 21.40
C LEU A 145 -27.57 2.98 22.46
N LEU A 146 -26.96 1.80 22.32
CA LEU A 146 -27.07 0.71 23.29
C LEU A 146 -26.12 0.84 24.48
N SER A 147 -25.14 1.76 24.39
CA SER A 147 -24.24 2.08 25.50
C SER A 147 -25.04 2.81 26.58
N SER A 148 -25.25 2.15 27.72
CA SER A 148 -25.94 2.76 28.86
C SER A 148 -25.07 3.87 29.47
N PRO A 149 -25.65 5.03 29.88
CA PRO A 149 -24.91 6.18 30.38
C PRO A 149 -24.39 6.04 31.82
N ASP A 150 -24.39 4.85 32.42
CA ASP A 150 -23.94 4.60 33.79
C ASP A 150 -22.40 4.50 33.93
N SER A 151 -21.65 5.17 33.04
CA SER A 151 -20.23 5.39 33.26
C SER A 151 -20.06 6.78 33.85
N ASP A 152 -19.51 6.83 35.06
CA ASP A 152 -19.04 8.05 35.70
C ASP A 152 -18.35 8.98 34.68
N PRO A 153 -18.51 10.31 34.76
CA PRO A 153 -17.82 11.21 33.86
C PRO A 153 -16.33 10.93 33.98
N VAL A 154 -15.74 10.39 32.90
CA VAL A 154 -14.30 10.16 32.74
C VAL A 154 -13.63 11.52 32.51
N ASP A 155 -13.73 12.40 33.50
CA ASP A 155 -13.03 13.68 33.56
C ASP A 155 -11.65 13.54 34.21
N GLU A 156 -11.35 12.38 34.81
CA GLU A 156 -9.98 12.02 35.14
C GLU A 156 -9.26 11.71 33.83
N ILE A 157 -8.34 12.61 33.45
CA ILE A 157 -7.23 12.28 32.57
C ILE A 157 -6.70 10.97 33.13
N PRO A 158 -6.82 9.80 32.44
CA PRO A 158 -6.09 8.64 32.91
C PRO A 158 -4.67 9.14 33.08
N ASP A 159 -4.09 8.97 34.27
CA ASP A 159 -2.70 9.35 34.51
C ASP A 159 -1.87 8.47 33.58
N VAL A 160 -1.82 8.87 32.31
CA VAL A 160 -0.93 8.40 31.28
C VAL A 160 0.36 9.06 31.69
N GLU A 161 0.93 8.50 32.75
CA GLU A 161 2.29 8.70 33.16
C GLU A 161 3.10 8.59 31.87
N LEU A 162 3.90 9.60 31.59
CA LEU A 162 4.67 9.67 30.36
C LEU A 162 5.72 8.55 30.41
N ARG A 163 5.32 7.33 30.04
CA ARG A 163 6.20 6.17 30.04
C ARG A 163 7.20 6.40 28.92
N LEU A 164 8.43 6.68 29.32
CA LEU A 164 9.51 7.05 28.41
C LEU A 164 9.73 5.97 27.32
N GLY A 165 9.64 4.69 27.69
CA GLY A 165 9.84 3.56 26.77
C GLY A 165 8.89 3.58 25.56
N PRO A 166 7.56 3.48 25.77
CA PRO A 166 6.59 3.57 24.68
C PRO A 166 6.67 4.87 23.88
N GLN A 167 6.98 6.00 24.51
CA GLN A 167 7.14 7.26 23.81
C GLN A 167 8.34 7.24 22.85
N VAL A 168 9.48 6.71 23.30
CA VAL A 168 10.66 6.52 22.44
C VAL A 168 10.33 5.61 21.26
N LEU A 169 9.60 4.52 21.48
CA LEU A 169 9.16 3.64 20.38
C LEU A 169 8.21 4.34 19.41
N GLY A 170 7.32 5.21 19.91
CA GLY A 170 6.45 6.04 19.07
C GLY A 170 7.24 7.04 18.22
N TYR A 171 8.29 7.66 18.75
CA TYR A 171 9.16 8.54 17.96
C TYR A 171 10.02 7.77 16.96
N ILE A 172 10.48 6.56 17.31
CA ILE A 172 11.20 5.67 16.40
C ILE A 172 10.28 5.26 15.24
N SER A 173 9.05 4.84 15.51
CA SER A 173 8.10 4.48 14.44
C SER A 173 7.77 5.68 13.56
N ALA A 174 7.51 6.85 14.14
CA ALA A 174 7.29 8.08 13.38
C ALA A 174 8.48 8.40 12.46
N PHE A 175 9.72 8.33 12.98
CA PHE A 175 10.93 8.55 12.18
C PHE A 175 11.06 7.54 11.03
N LEU A 176 10.83 6.25 11.30
CA LEU A 176 10.86 5.20 10.28
C LEU A 176 9.81 5.42 9.21
N TYR A 177 8.60 5.81 9.61
CA TYR A 177 7.52 6.13 8.67
C TYR A 177 7.90 7.28 7.74
N LEU A 178 8.41 8.39 8.27
CA LEU A 178 8.82 9.53 7.44
C LEU A 178 9.98 9.14 6.50
N THR A 179 10.98 8.46 7.06
CA THR A 179 12.13 8.01 6.27
C THR A 179 11.73 7.02 5.18
N ALA A 180 10.71 6.17 5.40
CA ALA A 180 10.27 5.18 4.43
C ALA A 180 9.80 5.79 3.10
N ARG A 181 9.14 6.96 3.13
CA ARG A 181 8.60 7.59 1.91
C ARG A 181 9.70 8.15 1.02
N LEU A 182 10.81 8.60 1.59
CA LEU A 182 11.92 9.22 0.86
C LEU A 182 12.52 8.30 -0.22
N PRO A 183 12.86 7.02 0.06
CA PRO A 183 13.27 6.06 -0.97
C PRO A 183 12.28 5.92 -2.13
N GLN A 184 10.97 5.90 -1.87
CA GLN A 184 9.97 5.80 -2.94
C GLN A 184 9.94 7.06 -3.79
N ILE A 185 9.93 8.24 -3.15
CA ILE A 185 9.98 9.54 -3.85
C ILE A 185 11.23 9.61 -4.72
N TYR A 186 12.38 9.20 -4.18
CA TYR A 186 13.64 9.15 -4.92
C TYR A 186 13.58 8.15 -6.07
N GLN A 187 13.04 6.95 -5.84
CA GLN A 187 12.92 5.92 -6.87
C GLN A 187 12.04 6.39 -8.04
N ASN A 188 10.89 7.00 -7.75
CA ASN A 188 10.02 7.60 -8.77
C ASN A 188 10.74 8.70 -9.56
N TRP A 189 11.52 9.55 -8.86
CA TRP A 189 12.29 10.60 -9.50
C TRP A 189 13.43 10.06 -10.38
N SER A 190 14.10 9.00 -9.95
CA SER A 190 15.18 8.34 -10.68
C SER A 190 14.65 7.62 -11.93
N LYS A 191 13.53 6.91 -11.80
CA LYS A 191 12.88 6.18 -12.90
C LYS A 191 12.07 7.07 -13.84
N LYS A 192 11.80 8.33 -13.47
CA LYS A 192 10.89 9.24 -14.19
C LYS A 192 9.52 8.60 -14.50
N SER A 193 9.06 7.72 -13.64
CA SER A 193 7.84 6.94 -13.83
C SER A 193 7.28 6.47 -12.49
N CYS A 194 5.96 6.31 -12.43
CA CYS A 194 5.26 5.69 -11.30
C CYS A 194 4.65 4.32 -11.69
N LYS A 195 5.12 3.71 -12.78
CA LYS A 195 4.63 2.42 -13.28
C LYS A 195 4.83 1.32 -12.24
N GLY A 196 3.74 0.65 -11.89
CA GLY A 196 3.71 -0.42 -10.87
C GLY A 196 3.54 0.04 -9.43
N LEU A 197 3.41 1.36 -9.20
CA LEU A 197 3.05 1.92 -7.91
C LEU A 197 1.53 2.12 -7.82
N SER A 198 0.91 1.68 -6.72
CA SER A 198 -0.54 1.83 -6.54
C SER A 198 -0.90 3.21 -6.00
N ILE A 199 -1.47 4.09 -6.83
CA ILE A 199 -1.96 5.40 -6.36
C ILE A 199 -3.01 5.30 -5.24
N LEU A 200 -3.83 4.24 -5.27
CA LEU A 200 -4.87 4.01 -4.26
C LEU A 200 -4.32 3.67 -2.89
N PHE A 201 -3.15 3.03 -2.84
CA PHE A 201 -2.47 2.79 -1.58
C PHE A 201 -2.16 4.13 -0.89
N PHE A 202 -1.65 5.11 -1.63
CA PHE A 202 -1.37 6.44 -1.11
C PHE A 202 -2.65 7.22 -0.78
N ILE A 203 -3.69 7.18 -1.62
CA ILE A 203 -4.96 7.86 -1.32
C ILE A 203 -5.57 7.35 -0.01
N PHE A 204 -5.62 6.03 0.21
CA PHE A 204 -6.13 5.48 1.46
C PHE A 204 -5.22 5.74 2.65
N SER A 205 -3.89 5.71 2.46
CA SER A 205 -2.91 6.11 3.46
C SER A 205 -3.15 7.56 3.92
N THR A 206 -3.21 8.50 2.97
CA THR A 206 -3.43 9.92 3.27
C THR A 206 -4.78 10.13 3.94
N PHE A 207 -5.85 9.51 3.45
CA PHE A 207 -7.18 9.65 4.06
C PHE A 207 -7.20 9.12 5.51
N GLY A 208 -6.63 7.93 5.75
CA GLY A 208 -6.51 7.37 7.09
C GLY A 208 -5.73 8.29 8.03
N ASN A 209 -4.58 8.80 7.57
CA ASN A 209 -3.74 9.73 8.33
C ASN A 209 -4.46 11.05 8.63
N VAL A 210 -5.19 11.63 7.66
CA VAL A 210 -5.98 12.84 7.89
C VAL A 210 -7.02 12.59 8.97
N THR A 211 -7.79 11.51 8.87
CA THR A 211 -8.83 11.20 9.87
C THR A 211 -8.25 10.95 11.26
N TYR A 212 -7.08 10.32 11.34
CA TYR A 212 -6.39 10.03 12.59
C TYR A 212 -5.80 11.30 13.24
N ALA A 213 -5.14 12.16 12.45
CA ALA A 213 -4.63 13.44 12.92
C ALA A 213 -5.77 14.35 13.41
N LEU A 214 -6.88 14.42 12.66
CA LEU A 214 -8.06 15.18 13.06
C LEU A 214 -8.69 14.62 14.34
N GLN A 215 -8.72 13.29 14.51
CA GLN A 215 -9.22 12.67 15.75
C GLN A 215 -8.42 13.16 16.96
N ILE A 216 -7.08 13.16 16.89
CA ILE A 216 -6.23 13.66 17.99
C ILE A 216 -6.49 15.15 18.24
N LEU A 217 -6.51 15.97 17.18
CA LEU A 217 -6.66 17.42 17.31
C LEU A 217 -8.04 17.86 17.84
N PHE A 218 -9.10 17.15 17.47
CA PHE A 218 -10.47 17.48 17.89
C PHE A 218 -10.93 16.77 19.16
N TYR A 219 -10.27 15.70 19.60
CA TYR A 219 -10.63 15.03 20.85
C TYR A 219 -10.40 15.93 22.06
N ARG A 220 -9.21 16.56 22.16
CA ARG A 220 -8.89 17.47 23.27
C ARG A 220 -7.79 18.46 22.89
N SER A 221 -8.00 19.74 23.20
CA SER A 221 -7.03 20.81 22.96
C SER A 221 -6.03 21.04 24.12
N ASP A 222 -5.90 20.07 25.03
CA ASP A 222 -4.95 20.14 26.15
C ASP A 222 -3.52 19.90 25.64
N SER A 223 -2.60 20.81 25.96
CA SER A 223 -1.19 20.70 25.59
C SER A 223 -0.54 19.41 26.08
N LYS A 224 -0.90 18.91 27.27
CA LYS A 224 -0.37 17.64 27.79
C LYS A 224 -0.82 16.47 26.91
N TYR A 225 -2.09 16.46 26.49
CA TYR A 225 -2.64 15.43 25.61
C TYR A 225 -1.99 15.46 24.22
N ILE A 226 -1.81 16.65 23.64
CA ILE A 226 -1.14 16.81 22.34
C ILE A 226 0.32 16.37 22.43
N LEU A 227 1.04 16.72 23.50
CA LEU A 227 2.43 16.29 23.71
C LEU A 227 2.55 14.77 23.87
N ILE A 228 1.61 14.14 24.57
CA ILE A 228 1.57 12.68 24.69
C ILE A 228 1.38 12.04 23.31
N ASN A 229 0.52 12.60 22.46
CA ASN A 229 0.23 12.04 21.13
C ASN A 229 1.15 12.58 20.01
N LEU A 230 2.19 13.34 20.36
CA LEU A 230 2.95 14.13 19.38
C LEU A 230 3.69 13.26 18.37
N SER A 231 4.23 12.12 18.79
CA SER A 231 4.92 11.18 17.90
C SER A 231 4.01 10.66 16.80
N TRP A 232 2.79 10.22 17.17
CA TRP A 232 1.75 9.80 16.24
C TRP A 232 1.27 10.92 15.32
N LEU A 233 1.08 12.13 15.87
CA LEU A 233 0.69 13.29 15.09
C LEU A 233 1.78 13.68 14.08
N LEU A 234 3.06 13.64 14.48
CA LEU A 234 4.20 13.93 13.62
C LEU A 234 4.30 12.91 12.48
N GLY A 235 4.21 11.62 12.81
CA GLY A 235 4.23 10.56 11.81
C GLY A 235 3.08 10.69 10.80
N SER A 236 1.89 11.05 11.28
CA SER A 236 0.70 11.19 10.45
C SER A 236 0.77 12.43 9.54
N LEU A 237 1.02 13.61 10.10
CA LEU A 237 1.12 14.86 9.34
C LEU A 237 2.30 14.84 8.35
N GLY A 238 3.44 14.30 8.76
CA GLY A 238 4.58 14.19 7.85
C GLY A 238 4.34 13.17 6.73
N THR A 239 3.65 12.05 7.00
CA THR A 239 3.23 11.13 5.93
C THR A 239 2.29 11.81 4.93
N ILE A 240 1.32 12.62 5.39
CA ILE A 240 0.42 13.37 4.49
C ILE A 240 1.23 14.32 3.60
N PHE A 241 2.22 15.00 4.17
CA PHE A 241 3.09 15.89 3.43
C PHE A 241 3.93 15.15 2.38
N GLU A 242 4.51 14.00 2.72
CA GLU A 242 5.31 13.17 1.81
C GLU A 242 4.46 12.55 0.70
N ASP A 243 3.26 12.06 1.03
CA ASP A 243 2.30 11.53 0.07
C ASP A 243 1.92 12.60 -0.99
N ALA A 244 1.89 13.89 -0.61
CA ALA A 244 1.66 14.99 -1.56
C ALA A 244 2.72 15.05 -2.67
N PHE A 245 4.00 14.79 -2.36
CA PHE A 245 5.04 14.70 -3.39
C PHE A 245 4.82 13.52 -4.32
N ILE A 246 4.37 12.39 -3.78
CA ILE A 246 4.06 11.20 -4.59
C ILE A 246 2.88 11.49 -5.51
N PHE A 247 1.83 12.18 -5.05
CA PHE A 247 0.72 12.61 -5.91
C PHE A 247 1.17 13.56 -7.02
N VAL A 248 2.07 14.50 -6.71
CA VAL A 248 2.67 15.37 -7.72
C VAL A 248 3.45 14.56 -8.76
N GLN A 249 4.23 13.55 -8.34
CA GLN A 249 4.94 12.65 -9.25
C GLN A 249 3.98 11.84 -10.14
N PHE A 250 2.88 11.33 -9.58
CA PHE A 250 1.83 10.65 -10.36
C PHE A 250 1.19 11.56 -11.41
N TYR A 251 1.02 12.85 -11.10
CA TYR A 251 0.50 13.82 -12.06
C TYR A 251 1.54 14.13 -13.15
N MET A 252 2.79 14.36 -12.77
CA MET A 252 3.87 14.77 -13.67
C MET A 252 4.30 13.66 -14.65
N TYR A 253 4.38 12.41 -14.20
CA TYR A 253 4.84 11.30 -15.03
C TYR A 253 3.72 10.59 -15.83
N LYS A 254 2.49 11.09 -15.73
CA LYS A 254 1.34 10.54 -16.46
C LYS A 254 1.51 10.66 -17.98
N ASP A 255 2.05 11.78 -18.45
CA ASP A 255 2.16 12.08 -19.88
C ASP A 255 3.37 11.37 -20.51
N SER A 256 4.47 11.22 -19.75
CA SER A 256 5.62 10.42 -20.17
C SER A 256 5.28 8.95 -20.39
N GLU A 257 4.36 8.40 -19.59
CA GLU A 257 3.86 7.03 -19.81
C GLU A 257 2.98 6.89 -21.06
N SER A 258 2.26 7.94 -21.48
CA SER A 258 1.51 7.89 -22.73
C SER A 258 2.41 7.95 -23.96
N ASP A 259 3.49 8.71 -23.91
CA ASP A 259 4.41 8.86 -25.04
C ASP A 259 5.22 7.57 -25.26
N GLU A 260 5.76 6.95 -24.21
CA GLU A 260 6.41 5.63 -24.30
C GLU A 260 5.47 4.54 -24.85
N ALA A 261 4.19 4.56 -24.45
CA ALA A 261 3.23 3.58 -24.93
C ALA A 261 2.89 3.74 -26.43
N ILE A 262 3.01 4.96 -26.96
CA ILE A 262 2.82 5.24 -28.39
C ILE A 262 4.06 4.80 -29.19
N GLU A 263 5.27 5.03 -28.67
CA GLU A 263 6.51 4.57 -29.31
C GLU A 263 6.63 3.04 -29.36
N ASP A 264 6.21 2.32 -28.31
CA ASP A 264 6.19 0.85 -28.30
C ASP A 264 5.17 0.24 -29.29
N GLU A 265 4.15 1.00 -29.72
CA GLU A 265 3.12 0.56 -30.67
C GLU A 265 3.41 0.94 -32.13
N ALA A 266 4.40 1.82 -32.40
CA ALA A 266 4.79 2.32 -33.72
C ALA A 266 5.88 1.47 -34.41
#